data_AF-A0AAQ1TAX6-F1
#
_entry.id   AF-A0AAQ1TAX6-F1
#
_cell.length_a   1.000
_cell.length_b   1.000
_cell.length_c   1.000
_cell.angle_alpha   90.00
_cell.angle_beta   90.00
_cell.angle_gamma   90.00
#
_symmetry.space_group_name_H-M   'P 1'
#
loop_
_entity.id
_entity.type
_entity.pdbx_description
1 polymer ?
#
loop_
_entity_poly.entity_id
_entity_poly.type
_entity_poly.pdbx_seq_one_letter_code
_entity_poly.pdbx_strand_id
1 'polypeptide(L)'
;MNEKKMLTENTPENIKRLRQKIGLTQRECAEIFSMNPRTWRRKEEPAGTASGTALTPVEFKYLQLLAGEHPEYVLRKRDKPKCSE
;
A
#
# COMPACT_ATOMS: atom_id res chain seq x y z
N MET A 1 20.28 -3.98 -14.56
CA MET A 1 19.28 -3.16 -13.85
C MET A 1 18.53 -4.06 -12.87
N ASN A 2 18.54 -3.75 -11.58
CA ASN A 2 18.00 -4.63 -10.54
C ASN A 2 16.47 -4.60 -10.51
N GLU A 3 15.84 -5.71 -10.87
CA GLU A 3 14.39 -5.97 -10.78
C GLU A 3 13.81 -5.64 -9.40
N LYS A 4 14.60 -5.85 -8.33
CA LYS A 4 14.24 -5.47 -6.94
C LYS A 4 14.05 -3.98 -6.72
N LYS A 5 14.68 -3.11 -7.52
CA LYS A 5 14.63 -1.65 -7.35
C LYS A 5 13.34 -1.05 -7.90
N MET A 6 12.77 -1.65 -8.96
CA MET A 6 11.49 -1.21 -9.54
C MET A 6 10.27 -1.59 -8.67
N LEU A 7 10.38 -2.62 -7.81
CA LEU A 7 9.28 -3.08 -6.95
C LEU A 7 9.06 -2.20 -5.70
N THR A 8 10.03 -1.32 -5.40
CA THR A 8 10.01 -0.43 -4.22
C THR A 8 9.62 1.01 -4.54
N GLU A 9 9.32 1.31 -5.81
CA GLU A 9 8.96 2.66 -6.22
C GLU A 9 7.45 2.88 -6.11
N ASN A 10 7.07 4.08 -5.70
CA ASN A 10 5.69 4.49 -5.49
C ASN A 10 5.03 4.86 -6.83
N THR A 11 4.92 3.86 -7.71
CA THR A 11 4.27 3.98 -9.01
C THR A 11 2.83 3.49 -8.94
N PRO A 12 1.92 4.02 -9.79
CA PRO A 12 0.54 3.56 -9.85
C PRO A 12 0.40 2.05 -10.08
N GLU A 13 1.30 1.49 -10.90
CA GLU A 13 1.36 0.06 -11.20
C GLU A 13 1.71 -0.76 -9.96
N ASN A 14 2.69 -0.30 -9.16
CA ASN A 14 3.05 -0.96 -7.92
C ASN A 14 1.96 -0.85 -6.85
N ILE A 15 1.31 0.31 -6.73
CA ILE A 15 0.17 0.50 -5.82
C ILE A 15 -0.93 -0.52 -6.15
N LYS A 16 -1.30 -0.63 -7.44
CA LYS A 16 -2.30 -1.59 -7.91
C LYS A 16 -1.87 -3.03 -7.64
N ARG A 17 -0.61 -3.39 -7.91
CA ARG A 17 -0.05 -4.73 -7.65
C ARG A 17 -0.11 -5.09 -6.17
N LEU A 18 0.34 -4.19 -5.30
CA LEU A 18 0.33 -4.40 -3.84
C LEU A 18 -1.10 -4.57 -3.32
N ARG A 19 -2.04 -3.73 -3.77
CA ARG A 19 -3.46 -3.88 -3.41
C ARG A 19 -4.00 -5.26 -3.81
N GLN A 20 -3.77 -5.67 -5.06
CA GLN A 20 -4.23 -6.97 -5.55
C GLN A 20 -3.62 -8.12 -4.75
N LYS A 21 -2.35 -8.00 -4.35
CA LYS A 21 -1.66 -9.00 -3.52
C LYS A 21 -2.28 -9.15 -2.13
N ILE A 22 -2.68 -8.04 -1.50
CA ILE A 22 -3.37 -8.06 -0.20
C ILE A 22 -4.80 -8.61 -0.35
N GLY A 23 -5.33 -8.68 -1.58
CA GLY A 23 -6.69 -9.15 -1.85
C GLY A 23 -7.77 -8.11 -1.54
N LEU A 24 -7.39 -6.82 -1.45
CA LEU A 24 -8.31 -5.74 -1.09
C LEU A 24 -8.93 -5.10 -2.33
N THR A 25 -10.20 -4.70 -2.19
CA THR A 25 -10.86 -3.82 -3.17
C THR A 25 -10.35 -2.38 -3.04
N GLN A 26 -10.56 -1.57 -4.09
CA GLN A 26 -10.22 -0.13 -4.03
C GLN A 26 -10.95 0.61 -2.90
N ARG A 27 -12.18 0.17 -2.56
CA ARG A 27 -12.97 0.77 -1.48
C ARG A 27 -12.37 0.43 -0.11
N GLU A 28 -12.06 -0.83 0.14
CA GLU A 28 -11.45 -1.26 1.41
C GLU A 28 -10.08 -0.62 1.62
N CYS A 29 -9.26 -0.50 0.57
CA CYS A 29 -8.02 0.26 0.66
C CYS A 29 -8.29 1.73 0.98
N ALA A 30 -9.25 2.37 0.32
CA ALA A 30 -9.58 3.76 0.62
C ALA A 30 -10.01 3.93 2.10
N GLU A 31 -10.78 3.01 2.64
CA GLU A 31 -11.19 2.98 4.06
C GLU A 31 -9.99 2.80 5.01
N ILE A 32 -9.11 1.83 4.75
CA ILE A 32 -7.90 1.59 5.56
C ILE A 32 -7.01 2.83 5.61
N PHE A 33 -6.89 3.52 4.48
CA PHE A 33 -6.07 4.73 4.36
C PHE A 33 -6.86 6.02 4.66
N SER A 34 -8.09 5.90 5.19
CA SER A 34 -8.95 7.03 5.56
C SER A 34 -9.09 8.09 4.45
N MET A 35 -9.23 7.64 3.20
CA MET A 35 -9.39 8.50 2.04
C MET A 35 -10.62 8.14 1.21
N ASN A 36 -11.03 9.06 0.35
CA ASN A 36 -12.14 8.82 -0.56
C ASN A 36 -11.77 7.77 -1.63
N PRO A 37 -12.65 6.83 -2.00
CA PRO A 37 -12.40 5.86 -3.08
C PRO A 37 -12.00 6.50 -4.41
N ARG A 38 -12.50 7.71 -4.71
CA ARG A 38 -12.11 8.48 -5.90
C ARG A 38 -10.66 8.92 -5.83
N THR A 39 -10.19 9.32 -4.65
CA THR A 39 -8.79 9.67 -4.40
C THR A 39 -7.92 8.43 -4.57
N TRP A 40 -8.30 7.29 -4.00
CA TRP A 40 -7.58 6.03 -4.17
C TRP A 40 -7.45 5.62 -5.65
N ARG A 41 -8.55 5.70 -6.40
CA ARG A 41 -8.57 5.39 -7.84
C ARG A 41 -7.54 6.21 -8.60
N ARG A 42 -7.45 7.51 -8.33
CA ARG A 42 -6.45 8.41 -8.96
C ARG A 42 -5.00 8.01 -8.69
N LYS A 43 -4.74 7.40 -7.53
CA LYS A 43 -3.39 6.90 -7.19
C LYS A 43 -3.00 5.67 -8.02
N GLU A 44 -3.97 4.91 -8.54
CA GLU A 44 -3.75 3.76 -9.43
C GLU A 44 -3.78 4.13 -10.92
N GLU A 45 -4.10 5.38 -11.27
CA GLU A 45 -4.14 5.82 -12.67
C GLU A 45 -2.71 6.03 -13.23
N PRO A 46 -2.46 5.68 -14.51
CA PRO A 46 -1.15 5.86 -15.13
C PRO A 46 -0.65 7.32 -15.05
N ALA A 47 0.67 7.48 -14.91
CA ALA A 47 1.31 8.79 -14.94
C ALA A 47 1.07 9.47 -16.30
N GLY A 48 0.55 10.71 -16.30
CA GLY A 48 0.21 11.46 -17.51
C GLY A 48 -1.21 12.06 -17.52
N THR A 49 -2.09 11.62 -16.62
CA THR A 49 -3.29 12.37 -16.27
C THR A 49 -2.90 13.49 -15.31
N ALA A 50 -3.48 14.69 -15.45
CA ALA A 50 -3.16 15.89 -14.67
C ALA A 50 -3.41 15.78 -13.15
N SER A 51 -3.60 14.57 -12.61
CA SER A 51 -3.97 14.30 -11.22
C SER A 51 -3.34 13.00 -10.69
N GLY A 52 -2.22 12.54 -11.25
CA GLY A 52 -1.44 11.41 -10.73
C GLY A 52 -0.76 11.75 -9.41
N THR A 53 -1.52 11.83 -8.32
CA THR A 53 -0.96 12.00 -6.98
C THR A 53 -0.53 10.63 -6.47
N ALA A 54 0.77 10.38 -6.42
CA ALA A 54 1.32 9.18 -5.78
C ALA A 54 0.90 9.10 -4.30
N LEU A 55 0.98 7.91 -3.70
CA LEU A 55 0.87 7.81 -2.24
C LEU A 55 1.98 8.65 -1.61
N THR A 56 1.78 9.15 -0.40
CA THR A 56 2.93 9.68 0.36
C THR A 56 3.91 8.54 0.66
N PRO A 57 5.20 8.81 0.91
CA PRO A 57 6.16 7.76 1.25
C PRO A 57 5.72 6.90 2.43
N VAL A 58 5.01 7.49 3.41
CA VAL A 58 4.49 6.80 4.59
C VAL A 58 3.35 5.85 4.21
N GLU A 59 2.39 6.34 3.43
CA GLU A 59 1.27 5.52 2.95
C GLU A 59 1.78 4.32 2.11
N PHE A 60 2.75 4.55 1.24
CA PHE A 60 3.30 3.46 0.41
C PHE A 60 4.03 2.41 1.24
N LYS A 61 4.86 2.84 2.22
CA LYS A 61 5.50 1.91 3.16
C LYS A 61 4.47 1.12 3.95
N TYR A 62 3.37 1.74 4.36
CA TYR A 62 2.28 1.04 5.03
C TYR A 62 1.60 0.00 4.11
N LEU A 63 1.37 0.33 2.84
CA LEU A 63 0.85 -0.62 1.86
C LEU A 63 1.80 -1.81 1.65
N GLN A 64 3.11 -1.55 1.57
CA GLN A 64 4.12 -2.60 1.48
C GLN A 64 4.13 -3.49 2.73
N LEU A 65 3.95 -2.91 3.92
CA LEU A 65 3.84 -3.67 5.17
C LEU A 65 2.63 -4.61 5.16
N LEU A 66 1.47 -4.11 4.74
CA LEU A 66 0.25 -4.91 4.59
C LEU A 66 0.43 -6.04 3.57
N ALA A 67 1.15 -5.78 2.47
CA ALA A 67 1.47 -6.77 1.44
C ALA A 67 2.61 -7.73 1.82
N GLY A 68 3.29 -7.51 2.95
CA GLY A 68 4.47 -8.27 3.36
C GLY A 68 5.69 -8.07 2.44
N GLU A 69 5.76 -6.97 1.70
CA GLU A 69 6.85 -6.63 0.78
C GLU A 69 7.70 -5.42 1.25
N HIS A 70 7.50 -4.96 2.49
CA HIS A 70 8.30 -3.86 3.00
C HIS A 70 9.77 -4.29 3.14
N PRO A 71 10.75 -3.51 2.62
CA PRO A 71 12.15 -3.94 2.53
C PRO A 71 12.80 -4.21 3.89
N GLU A 72 12.37 -3.49 4.93
CA GLU A 72 13.01 -3.53 6.26
C GLU A 72 12.15 -4.16 7.36
N TYR A 73 10.85 -4.35 7.13
CA TYR A 73 9.90 -4.63 8.21
C TYR A 73 8.83 -5.63 7.76
N VAL A 74 8.26 -6.37 8.72
CA VAL A 74 7.17 -7.32 8.47
C VAL A 74 6.12 -7.20 9.56
N LEU A 75 4.83 -7.20 9.18
CA LEU A 75 3.74 -7.23 10.14
C LEU A 75 3.64 -8.61 10.79
N ARG A 76 3.66 -8.65 12.12
CA ARG A 76 3.42 -9.85 12.93
C ARG A 76 2.19 -9.63 13.79
N LYS A 77 1.46 -10.71 14.09
CA LYS A 77 0.32 -10.68 15.01
C LYS A 77 0.82 -10.22 16.38
N ARG A 78 0.07 -9.34 17.04
CA ARG A 78 0.36 -8.99 18.43
C ARG A 78 0.23 -10.23 19.30
N ASP A 79 1.20 -10.46 20.18
CA ASP A 79 1.05 -11.43 21.25
C ASP A 79 -0.17 -11.04 22.09
N LYS A 80 -1.00 -12.04 22.45
CA LYS A 80 -2.12 -11.77 23.35
C LYS A 80 -1.54 -11.16 24.63
N PRO A 81 -2.10 -10.06 25.17
CA PRO A 81 -1.71 -9.62 26.49
C PRO A 81 -1.91 -10.81 27.42
N LYS A 82 -0.87 -11.18 28.18
CA LYS A 82 -1.07 -12.11 29.29
C LYS A 82 -2.12 -11.44 30.18
N CYS A 83 -3.30 -12.04 30.30
CA CYS A 83 -4.21 -11.68 31.39
C CYS A 83 -3.38 -11.83 32.66
N SER A 84 -3.09 -10.71 33.31
CA SER A 84 -2.74 -10.72 34.72
C SER A 84 -3.99 -11.24 35.46
N GLU A 85 -3.92 -12.50 35.87
CA GLU A 85 -4.80 -13.11 36.87
C GLU A 85 -4.79 -12.32 38.18
#